data_AF-A0A1H8ASE2-F1
#
_entry.id   AF-A0A1H8ASE2-F1
#
_cell.length_a   1.000
_cell.length_b   1.000
_cell.length_c   1.000
_cell.angle_alpha   90.00
_cell.angle_beta   90.00
_cell.angle_gamma   90.00
#
_symmetry.space_group_name_H-M   'P 1'
#
loop_
_entity.id
_entity.type
_entity.pdbx_description
1 polymer ?
#
loop_
_entity_poly.entity_id
_entity_poly.type
_entity_poly.pdbx_seq_one_letter_code
_entity_poly.pdbx_strand_id
1 'polypeptide(L)'
;MHSLRRLILILALLVSAFFLMNNEVSAAAAAARDIHAPAKVKSKLEQQVKAWSDTLSKQQGFGAWKNATPVIVPIGPGTHGWLVTFQVNHQPVGYMIVNATANGGFALGEYGAGNHPAFDPNTLYRSLIRQGLITSFAEATKKPLHLERLYLSPVLAVWKWTTATSGTYYLDAWTAEALPINNKMWDEQSAAVSAKLKQQAQTLSAVSGARANVCFDPYERMPWLTKSPLSYDQVRLHLPEYLDQMSQIRYTAELYRQTVLFVFPAIGYHRWNSSSIFVEVDYEGSRYIPMATMNDLGHFYR
;
A
#
# COMPACT_ATOMS: atom_id res chain seq x y z
N MET A 1 20.07 16.42 61.48
CA MET A 1 20.94 15.76 60.46
C MET A 1 20.37 14.47 59.84
N HIS A 2 19.24 13.91 60.31
CA HIS A 2 18.63 12.71 59.69
C HIS A 2 17.66 12.98 58.53
N SER A 3 17.08 14.18 58.44
CA SER A 3 16.15 14.57 57.37
C SER A 3 16.85 14.80 56.01
N LEU A 4 18.05 15.39 56.02
CA LEU A 4 18.81 15.70 54.80
C LEU A 4 19.33 14.44 54.08
N ARG A 5 19.64 13.36 54.83
CA ARG A 5 20.07 12.07 54.26
C ARG A 5 18.93 11.31 53.57
N ARG A 6 17.67 11.48 54.02
CA ARG A 6 16.50 10.86 53.37
C ARG A 6 16.11 11.57 52.07
N LEU A 7 16.31 12.90 52.00
CA LEU A 7 16.03 13.67 50.78
C LEU A 7 17.01 13.33 49.64
N ILE A 8 18.29 13.08 49.96
CA ILE A 8 19.32 12.72 48.98
C ILE A 8 19.11 11.29 48.43
N LEU A 9 18.59 10.36 49.24
CA LEU A 9 18.27 9.00 48.80
C LEU A 9 17.03 8.93 47.88
N ILE A 10 16.04 9.80 48.06
CA ILE A 10 14.85 9.87 47.19
C ILE A 10 15.20 10.56 45.86
N LEU A 11 16.09 11.56 45.86
CA LEU A 11 16.56 12.18 44.62
C LEU A 11 17.46 11.24 43.79
N ALA A 12 18.26 10.38 44.43
CA ALA A 12 19.08 9.38 43.75
C ALA A 12 18.26 8.26 43.09
N LEU A 13 17.10 7.90 43.66
CA LEU A 13 16.16 6.92 43.08
C LEU A 13 15.33 7.49 41.92
N LEU A 14 15.02 8.79 41.92
CA LEU A 14 14.33 9.44 40.79
C LEU A 14 15.24 9.71 39.60
N VAL A 15 16.55 9.93 39.82
CA VAL A 15 17.53 10.05 38.72
C VAL A 15 17.87 8.69 38.10
N SER A 16 17.81 7.59 38.87
CA SER A 16 18.03 6.24 38.32
C SER A 16 16.81 5.64 37.61
N ALA A 17 15.60 6.14 37.88
CA ALA A 17 14.39 5.79 37.11
C ALA A 17 14.31 6.51 35.74
N PHE A 18 14.94 7.69 35.59
CA PHE A 18 14.93 8.42 34.32
C PHE A 18 15.98 7.94 33.31
N PHE A 19 16.99 7.19 33.74
CA PHE A 19 18.02 6.62 32.87
C PHE A 19 17.73 5.19 32.39
N LEU A 20 16.60 4.59 32.79
CA LEU A 20 16.20 3.24 32.35
C LEU A 20 15.03 3.22 31.34
N MET A 21 14.49 4.38 30.93
CA MET A 21 13.37 4.46 29.97
C MET A 21 13.74 5.00 28.57
N ASN A 22 15.02 5.29 28.29
CA ASN A 22 15.44 5.84 26.99
C ASN A 22 16.32 4.90 26.14
N ASN A 23 16.34 3.60 26.45
CA ASN A 23 17.05 2.61 25.64
C ASN A 23 16.12 1.62 24.93
N GLU A 24 14.99 2.11 24.38
CA GLU A 24 14.46 1.51 23.14
C GLU A 24 15.27 2.03 21.96
N VAL A 25 16.57 1.68 21.98
CA VAL A 25 17.40 1.72 20.79
C VAL A 25 16.83 0.66 19.87
N SER A 26 16.08 1.13 18.87
CA SER A 26 15.69 0.39 17.68
C SER A 26 16.79 -0.61 17.30
N ALA A 27 16.49 -1.91 17.42
CA ALA A 27 17.39 -3.00 17.07
C ALA A 27 17.74 -3.01 15.56
N ALA A 28 17.24 -2.05 14.78
CA ALA A 28 17.59 -1.82 13.38
C ALA A 28 18.78 -0.85 13.17
N ALA A 29 19.29 -0.17 14.21
CA ALA A 29 20.29 0.90 14.06
C ALA A 29 21.76 0.48 14.22
N ALA A 30 22.06 -0.79 14.57
CA ALA A 30 23.43 -1.24 14.85
C ALA A 30 24.18 -1.87 13.67
N ALA A 31 23.66 -1.75 12.44
CA ALA A 31 24.28 -2.30 11.23
C ALA A 31 24.47 -1.24 10.12
N ALA A 32 25.09 -0.11 10.44
CA ALA A 32 25.64 0.80 9.42
C ALA A 32 26.75 1.65 10.05
N ARG A 33 27.99 1.14 10.03
CA ARG A 33 29.16 2.01 10.17
C ARG A 33 29.63 2.41 8.78
N ASP A 34 29.93 3.70 8.68
CA ASP A 34 30.27 4.44 7.47
C ASP A 34 31.33 3.76 6.61
N ILE A 35 30.96 3.49 5.36
CA ILE A 35 31.88 3.43 4.24
C ILE A 35 31.54 4.63 3.37
N HIS A 36 32.49 5.56 3.24
CA HIS A 36 32.41 6.69 2.31
C HIS A 36 32.33 6.13 0.88
N ALA A 37 31.11 5.94 0.38
CA ALA A 37 30.86 5.41 -0.94
C ALA A 37 30.99 6.53 -1.99
N PRO A 38 31.63 6.28 -3.14
CA PRO A 38 31.64 7.22 -4.25
C PRO A 38 30.20 7.52 -4.68
N ALA A 39 29.94 8.74 -5.19
CA ALA A 39 28.60 9.18 -5.59
C ALA A 39 27.89 8.10 -6.44
N LYS A 40 26.93 7.42 -5.81
CA LYS A 40 26.26 6.26 -6.39
C LYS A 40 25.45 6.71 -7.60
N VAL A 41 25.85 6.28 -8.79
CA VAL A 41 25.04 6.48 -10.01
C VAL A 41 23.67 5.86 -9.74
N LYS A 42 22.63 6.69 -9.76
CA LYS A 42 21.26 6.24 -9.49
C LYS A 42 20.82 5.24 -10.56
N SER A 43 20.26 4.11 -10.13
CA SER A 43 19.70 3.09 -11.01
C SER A 43 18.58 3.66 -11.90
N LYS A 44 18.29 3.01 -13.03
CA LYS A 44 17.17 3.41 -13.91
C LYS A 44 15.83 3.44 -13.16
N LEU A 45 15.63 2.52 -12.21
CA LEU A 45 14.44 2.49 -11.36
C LEU A 45 14.36 3.74 -10.47
N GLU A 46 15.43 4.08 -9.76
CA GLU A 46 15.47 5.28 -8.91
C GLU A 46 15.23 6.57 -9.70
N GLN A 47 15.73 6.65 -10.94
CA GLN A 47 15.48 7.78 -11.83
C GLN A 47 13.99 7.86 -12.24
N GLN A 48 13.38 6.72 -12.60
CA GLN A 48 11.97 6.68 -12.98
C GLN A 48 11.05 7.01 -11.81
N VAL A 49 11.31 6.43 -10.64
CA VAL A 49 10.61 6.73 -9.39
C VAL A 49 10.67 8.22 -9.09
N LYS A 50 11.86 8.83 -9.21
CA LYS A 50 12.02 10.26 -9.01
C LYS A 50 11.21 11.09 -10.01
N ALA A 51 11.22 10.74 -11.29
CA ALA A 51 10.47 11.47 -12.31
C ALA A 51 8.96 11.47 -12.03
N TRP A 52 8.42 10.32 -11.63
CA TRP A 52 7.01 10.21 -11.23
C TRP A 52 6.72 10.95 -9.92
N SER A 53 7.58 10.82 -8.90
CA SER A 53 7.37 11.51 -7.62
C SER A 53 7.47 13.03 -7.74
N ASP A 54 8.39 13.54 -8.56
CA ASP A 54 8.52 14.98 -8.85
C ASP A 54 7.25 15.51 -9.52
N THR A 55 6.63 14.70 -10.38
CA THR A 55 5.37 15.06 -11.06
C THR A 55 4.18 15.02 -10.10
N LEU A 56 4.07 13.95 -9.31
CA LEU A 56 3.00 13.74 -8.35
C LEU A 56 3.05 14.72 -7.19
N SER A 57 4.23 15.13 -6.72
CA SER A 57 4.38 16.07 -5.61
C SER A 57 3.74 17.45 -5.85
N LYS A 58 3.35 17.75 -7.09
CA LYS A 58 2.64 18.97 -7.49
C LYS A 58 1.12 18.85 -7.35
N GLN A 59 0.60 17.63 -7.15
CA GLN A 59 -0.83 17.37 -7.00
C GLN A 59 -1.27 17.51 -5.54
N GLN A 60 -2.56 17.80 -5.35
CA GLN A 60 -3.17 17.85 -4.02
C GLN A 60 -2.96 16.51 -3.29
N GLY A 61 -2.62 16.57 -2.00
CA GLY A 61 -2.35 15.37 -1.18
C GLY A 61 -0.93 14.81 -1.27
N PHE A 62 -0.14 15.19 -2.29
CA PHE A 62 1.20 14.62 -2.52
C PHE A 62 2.37 15.58 -2.20
N GLY A 63 2.10 16.78 -1.69
CA GLY A 63 3.13 17.81 -1.46
C GLY A 63 4.30 17.35 -0.58
N ALA A 64 4.06 16.46 0.39
CA ALA A 64 5.09 15.90 1.26
C ALA A 64 6.17 15.11 0.49
N TRP A 65 5.85 14.58 -0.69
CA TRP A 65 6.78 13.80 -1.51
C TRP A 65 7.98 14.63 -1.99
N LYS A 66 7.83 15.96 -2.08
CA LYS A 66 8.93 16.87 -2.47
C LYS A 66 10.16 16.73 -1.58
N ASN A 67 9.95 16.43 -0.30
CA ASN A 67 11.01 16.33 0.71
C ASN A 67 11.19 14.90 1.22
N ALA A 68 10.50 13.93 0.61
CA ALA A 68 10.51 12.55 1.09
C ALA A 68 11.69 11.76 0.50
N THR A 69 12.24 10.88 1.32
CA THR A 69 13.24 9.89 0.88
C THR A 69 12.51 8.61 0.45
N PRO A 70 12.74 8.10 -0.78
CA PRO A 70 12.17 6.83 -1.21
C PRO A 70 12.93 5.65 -0.60
N VAL A 71 12.19 4.69 -0.04
CA VAL A 71 12.69 3.37 0.35
C VAL A 71 12.12 2.36 -0.64
N ILE A 72 12.98 1.70 -1.41
CA ILE A 72 12.59 0.78 -2.49
C ILE A 72 12.87 -0.66 -2.06
N VAL A 73 11.82 -1.48 -2.01
CA VAL A 73 11.91 -2.90 -1.65
C VAL A 73 11.23 -3.78 -2.70
N PRO A 74 11.77 -4.95 -3.04
CA PRO A 74 11.09 -5.89 -3.93
C PRO A 74 9.79 -6.41 -3.29
N ILE A 75 8.78 -6.66 -4.13
CA ILE A 75 7.47 -7.21 -3.73
C ILE A 75 7.27 -8.61 -4.29
N GLY A 76 7.69 -9.61 -3.53
CA GLY A 76 7.44 -11.02 -3.83
C GLY A 76 8.47 -11.68 -4.77
N PRO A 77 8.57 -13.01 -4.72
CA PRO A 77 9.49 -13.75 -5.57
C PRO A 77 9.05 -13.71 -7.04
N GLY A 78 9.97 -13.38 -7.95
CA GLY A 78 9.78 -13.50 -9.40
C GLY A 78 8.87 -12.46 -10.08
N THR A 79 8.27 -11.55 -9.32
CA THR A 79 7.30 -10.55 -9.84
C THR A 79 7.94 -9.38 -10.58
N HIS A 80 9.27 -9.19 -10.46
CA HIS A 80 10.00 -8.03 -10.97
C HIS A 80 9.31 -6.69 -10.62
N GLY A 81 8.70 -6.62 -9.43
CA GLY A 81 8.01 -5.45 -8.91
C GLY A 81 8.68 -4.90 -7.65
N TRP A 82 8.45 -3.61 -7.38
CA TRP A 82 8.96 -2.90 -6.22
C TRP A 82 7.85 -2.11 -5.54
N LEU A 83 7.82 -2.18 -4.20
CA LEU A 83 7.15 -1.21 -3.36
C LEU A 83 8.15 -0.09 -3.06
N VAL A 84 7.74 1.12 -3.38
CA VAL A 84 8.44 2.35 -3.02
C VAL A 84 7.63 3.03 -1.93
N THR A 85 8.22 3.20 -0.75
CA THR A 85 7.63 3.97 0.35
C THR A 85 8.33 5.32 0.46
N PHE A 86 7.59 6.40 0.39
CA PHE A 86 8.11 7.75 0.57
C PHE A 86 8.06 8.13 2.04
N GLN A 87 9.20 8.53 2.63
CA GLN A 87 9.29 8.81 4.06
C GLN A 87 9.78 10.23 4.36
N VAL A 88 9.16 10.86 5.34
CA VAL A 88 9.64 12.09 5.99
C VAL A 88 9.86 11.76 7.46
N ASN A 89 11.06 12.03 8.00
CA ASN A 89 11.42 11.67 9.38
C ASN A 89 11.11 10.20 9.73
N HIS A 90 11.42 9.28 8.81
CA HIS A 90 11.13 7.84 8.90
C HIS A 90 9.65 7.45 8.96
N GLN A 91 8.72 8.40 8.80
CA GLN A 91 7.28 8.15 8.73
C GLN A 91 6.82 8.09 7.27
N PRO A 92 6.02 7.08 6.87
CA PRO A 92 5.45 7.03 5.52
C PRO A 92 4.55 8.25 5.25
N VAL A 93 4.68 8.83 4.06
CA VAL A 93 3.82 9.92 3.56
C VAL A 93 3.18 9.57 2.20
N GLY A 94 3.46 8.38 1.70
CA GLY A 94 2.81 7.78 0.55
C GLY A 94 3.63 6.62 0.02
N TYR A 95 3.13 6.02 -1.06
CA TYR A 95 3.78 4.88 -1.69
C TYR A 95 3.55 4.86 -3.20
N MET A 96 4.29 3.99 -3.85
CA MET A 96 4.13 3.62 -5.24
C MET A 96 4.46 2.15 -5.43
N ILE A 97 3.69 1.46 -6.26
CA ILE A 97 4.04 0.15 -6.77
C ILE A 97 4.55 0.30 -8.20
N VAL A 98 5.78 -0.16 -8.44
CA VAL A 98 6.45 -0.11 -9.74
C VAL A 98 6.66 -1.53 -10.24
N ASN A 99 6.29 -1.81 -11.49
CA ASN A 99 6.51 -3.11 -12.11
C ASN A 99 7.51 -2.97 -13.26
N ALA A 100 8.39 -3.95 -13.43
CA ALA A 100 9.15 -4.08 -14.66
C ALA A 100 8.21 -4.48 -15.81
N THR A 101 8.60 -4.12 -17.03
CA THR A 101 7.83 -4.47 -18.24
C THR A 101 8.63 -5.45 -19.11
N ALA A 102 7.93 -6.30 -19.86
CA ALA A 102 8.56 -7.36 -20.66
C ALA A 102 9.59 -6.83 -21.68
N ASN A 103 9.36 -5.62 -22.22
CA ASN A 103 10.24 -4.98 -23.21
C ASN A 103 11.36 -4.15 -22.57
N GLY A 104 11.57 -4.26 -21.25
CA GLY A 104 12.40 -3.35 -20.47
C GLY A 104 11.68 -2.03 -20.16
N GLY A 105 12.10 -1.37 -19.08
CA GLY A 105 11.44 -0.19 -18.54
C GLY A 105 10.55 -0.51 -17.34
N PHE A 106 9.69 0.45 -16.99
CA PHE A 106 8.87 0.39 -15.78
C PHE A 106 7.44 0.84 -16.08
N ALA A 107 6.48 0.23 -15.39
CA ALA A 107 5.08 0.60 -15.37
C ALA A 107 4.68 1.04 -13.95
N LEU A 108 3.87 2.10 -13.86
CA LEU A 108 3.32 2.59 -12.61
C LEU A 108 2.04 1.80 -12.30
N GLY A 109 2.13 0.85 -11.36
CA GLY A 109 1.03 -0.07 -11.05
C GLY A 109 -0.06 0.54 -10.18
N GLU A 110 0.32 1.33 -9.19
CA GLU A 110 -0.54 2.17 -8.37
C GLU A 110 0.33 3.12 -7.54
N TYR A 111 -0.29 4.15 -6.96
CA TYR A 111 0.34 5.02 -5.97
C TYR A 111 -0.71 5.60 -5.04
N GLY A 112 -0.31 6.04 -3.86
CA GLY A 112 -1.24 6.65 -2.91
C GLY A 112 -0.53 7.56 -1.93
N ALA A 113 -1.29 8.49 -1.36
CA ALA A 113 -0.81 9.41 -0.34
C ALA A 113 -1.20 8.88 1.06
N GLY A 114 -0.48 9.34 2.08
CA GLY A 114 -0.77 8.99 3.47
C GLY A 114 0.25 8.05 4.11
N ASN A 115 -0.02 7.68 5.36
CA ASN A 115 0.89 6.99 6.25
C ASN A 115 0.66 5.47 6.33
N HIS A 116 -0.29 4.94 5.57
CA HIS A 116 -0.68 3.53 5.57
C HIS A 116 -0.39 2.87 4.22
N PRO A 117 0.88 2.64 3.85
CA PRO A 117 1.21 1.94 2.63
C PRO A 117 0.81 0.46 2.71
N ALA A 118 0.57 -0.16 1.55
CA ALA A 118 0.50 -1.62 1.46
C ALA A 118 1.73 -2.26 2.10
N PHE A 119 1.52 -3.42 2.70
CA PHE A 119 2.57 -4.18 3.36
C PHE A 119 3.25 -3.42 4.51
N ASP A 120 2.52 -2.57 5.25
CA ASP A 120 3.01 -1.99 6.51
C ASP A 120 3.17 -3.07 7.60
N PRO A 121 4.40 -3.32 8.09
CA PRO A 121 4.62 -4.29 9.17
C PRO A 121 3.87 -3.92 10.45
N ASN A 122 3.67 -2.64 10.74
CA ASN A 122 2.98 -2.24 11.98
C ASN A 122 1.51 -2.62 11.93
N THR A 123 0.82 -2.36 10.81
CA THR A 123 -0.56 -2.84 10.59
C THR A 123 -0.63 -4.36 10.65
N LEU A 124 0.32 -5.07 10.04
CA LEU A 124 0.40 -6.52 10.12
C LEU A 124 0.44 -7.04 11.56
N TYR A 125 1.43 -6.62 12.34
CA TYR A 125 1.58 -7.14 13.70
C TYR A 125 0.40 -6.78 14.62
N ARG A 126 -0.12 -5.55 14.51
CA ARG A 126 -1.33 -5.15 15.26
C ARG A 126 -2.52 -6.05 14.91
N SER A 127 -2.70 -6.34 13.62
CA SER A 127 -3.81 -7.16 13.15
C SER A 127 -3.66 -8.63 13.58
N LEU A 128 -2.45 -9.20 13.52
CA LEU A 128 -2.18 -10.55 13.99
C LEU A 128 -2.48 -10.72 15.49
N ILE A 129 -2.12 -9.74 16.32
CA ILE A 129 -2.44 -9.74 17.76
C ILE A 129 -3.94 -9.64 17.97
N ARG A 130 -4.61 -8.70 17.28
CA ARG A 130 -6.06 -8.47 17.39
C ARG A 130 -6.87 -9.72 17.01
N GLN A 131 -6.39 -10.48 16.02
CA GLN A 131 -7.02 -11.72 15.56
C GLN A 131 -6.63 -12.94 16.41
N GLY A 132 -5.81 -12.78 17.45
CA GLY A 132 -5.35 -13.87 18.31
C GLY A 132 -4.41 -14.86 17.63
N LEU A 133 -3.84 -14.48 16.48
CA LEU A 133 -2.91 -15.33 15.71
C LEU A 133 -1.50 -15.34 16.32
N ILE A 134 -1.14 -14.28 17.03
CA ILE A 134 0.04 -14.21 17.92
C ILE A 134 -0.38 -13.51 19.21
N THR A 135 0.35 -13.74 20.30
CA THR A 135 0.00 -13.20 21.63
C THR A 135 0.59 -11.82 21.90
N SER A 136 1.73 -11.49 21.28
CA SER A 136 2.42 -10.21 21.49
C SER A 136 3.49 -9.93 20.43
N PHE A 137 3.95 -8.68 20.34
CA PHE A 137 5.13 -8.32 19.54
C PHE A 137 6.38 -9.09 19.99
N ALA A 138 6.53 -9.35 21.29
CA ALA A 138 7.69 -10.08 21.83
C ALA A 138 7.74 -11.55 21.37
N GLU A 139 6.59 -12.14 21.02
CA GLU A 139 6.54 -13.46 20.39
C GLU A 139 7.10 -13.41 18.97
N ALA A 140 6.67 -12.42 18.18
CA ALA A 140 7.11 -12.24 16.80
C ALA A 140 8.61 -11.93 16.67
N THR A 141 9.23 -11.28 17.67
CA THR A 141 10.68 -11.03 17.67
C THR A 141 11.49 -12.27 18.03
N LYS A 142 10.95 -13.16 18.86
CA LYS A 142 11.61 -14.45 19.22
C LYS A 142 11.52 -15.48 18.11
N LYS A 143 10.46 -15.42 17.30
CA LYS A 143 10.23 -16.30 16.15
C LYS A 143 9.81 -15.44 14.95
N PRO A 144 10.78 -14.96 14.14
CA PRO A 144 10.48 -14.14 12.99
C PRO A 144 9.43 -14.81 12.10
N LEU A 145 8.39 -14.07 11.76
CA LEU A 145 7.33 -14.59 10.90
C LEU A 145 7.88 -14.76 9.48
N HIS A 146 7.70 -15.96 8.91
CA HIS A 146 8.00 -16.21 7.50
C HIS A 146 6.89 -15.64 6.62
N LEU A 147 7.07 -14.38 6.23
CA LEU A 147 6.10 -13.59 5.49
C LEU A 147 6.59 -13.34 4.06
N GLU A 148 5.73 -13.64 3.10
CA GLU A 148 5.92 -13.29 1.70
C GLU A 148 4.94 -12.18 1.32
N ARG A 149 5.45 -11.13 0.67
CA ARG A 149 4.59 -10.10 0.05
C ARG A 149 4.20 -10.59 -1.33
N LEU A 150 2.92 -10.87 -1.55
CA LEU A 150 2.43 -11.27 -2.85
C LEU A 150 1.60 -10.13 -3.42
N TYR A 151 2.04 -9.59 -4.54
CA TYR A 151 1.36 -8.50 -5.23
C TYR A 151 1.22 -8.86 -6.70
N LEU A 152 -0.02 -8.97 -7.16
CA LEU A 152 -0.36 -9.19 -8.57
C LEU A 152 -1.13 -8.01 -9.16
N SER A 153 -2.01 -7.41 -8.35
CA SER A 153 -2.76 -6.22 -8.73
C SER A 153 -3.16 -5.44 -7.48
N PRO A 154 -3.65 -4.19 -7.64
CA PRO A 154 -4.10 -3.36 -6.52
C PRO A 154 -5.22 -3.97 -5.66
N VAL A 155 -6.01 -4.91 -6.20
CA VAL A 155 -7.03 -5.66 -5.45
C VAL A 155 -6.60 -7.10 -5.13
N LEU A 156 -5.43 -7.52 -5.59
CA LEU A 156 -4.87 -8.85 -5.38
C LEU A 156 -3.46 -8.72 -4.78
N ALA A 157 -3.43 -8.20 -3.55
CA ALA A 157 -2.23 -7.96 -2.77
C ALA A 157 -2.41 -8.54 -1.37
N VAL A 158 -1.54 -9.47 -0.98
CA VAL A 158 -1.65 -10.20 0.29
C VAL A 158 -0.29 -10.49 0.90
N TRP A 159 -0.24 -10.52 2.23
CA TRP A 159 0.79 -11.26 2.94
C TRP A 159 0.45 -12.74 2.91
N LYS A 160 1.39 -13.58 2.48
CA LYS A 160 1.32 -15.02 2.70
C LYS A 160 2.18 -15.37 3.90
N TRP A 161 1.57 -15.98 4.90
CA TRP A 161 2.24 -16.39 6.13
C TRP A 161 2.10 -17.89 6.32
N THR A 162 3.21 -18.61 6.28
CA THR A 162 3.21 -20.06 6.56
C THR A 162 3.65 -20.30 8.00
N THR A 163 2.75 -20.87 8.80
CA THR A 163 3.04 -21.25 10.19
C THR A 163 3.55 -22.68 10.26
N ALA A 164 4.33 -23.00 11.29
CA ALA A 164 4.84 -24.36 11.50
C ALA A 164 3.74 -25.38 11.88
N THR A 165 2.62 -24.91 12.43
CA THR A 165 1.61 -25.77 13.07
C THR A 165 0.20 -25.65 12.48
N SER A 166 -0.13 -24.51 11.85
CA SER A 166 -1.53 -24.12 11.58
C SER A 166 -1.80 -23.80 10.10
N GLY A 167 -0.88 -24.18 9.20
CA GLY A 167 -1.02 -23.97 7.76
C GLY A 167 -0.64 -22.57 7.29
N THR A 168 -1.11 -22.24 6.08
CA THR A 168 -0.84 -20.98 5.38
C THR A 168 -2.01 -20.02 5.53
N TYR A 169 -1.73 -18.80 6.01
CA TYR A 169 -2.66 -17.69 6.05
C TYR A 169 -2.39 -16.73 4.90
N TYR A 170 -3.47 -16.17 4.37
CA TYR A 170 -3.43 -15.04 3.45
C TYR A 170 -4.07 -13.85 4.14
N LEU A 171 -3.33 -12.76 4.27
CA LEU A 171 -3.78 -11.55 4.95
C LEU A 171 -3.81 -10.42 3.92
N ASP A 172 -4.86 -9.61 3.89
CA ASP A 172 -4.94 -8.45 3.00
C ASP A 172 -3.72 -7.53 3.19
N ALA A 173 -3.12 -7.03 2.09
CA ALA A 173 -1.89 -6.25 2.18
C ALA A 173 -2.08 -4.88 2.87
N TRP A 174 -3.32 -4.37 2.92
CA TRP A 174 -3.65 -3.05 3.46
C TRP A 174 -4.06 -3.10 4.92
N THR A 175 -4.96 -4.02 5.25
CA THR A 175 -5.57 -4.15 6.59
C THR A 175 -4.95 -5.26 7.43
N ALA A 176 -4.23 -6.18 6.79
CA ALA A 176 -3.72 -7.42 7.37
C ALA A 176 -4.81 -8.32 8.00
N GLU A 177 -6.06 -8.17 7.57
CA GLU A 177 -7.14 -9.08 7.95
C GLU A 177 -7.00 -10.42 7.23
N ALA A 178 -7.23 -11.51 7.96
CA ALA A 178 -7.19 -12.85 7.39
C ALA A 178 -8.30 -13.05 6.38
N LEU A 179 -7.90 -13.35 5.15
CA LEU A 179 -8.81 -13.71 4.08
C LEU A 179 -9.21 -15.18 4.23
N PRO A 180 -10.49 -15.53 4.02
CA PRO A 180 -10.99 -16.90 4.08
C PRO A 180 -10.61 -17.72 2.83
N ILE A 181 -9.31 -17.79 2.51
CA ILE A 181 -8.79 -18.43 1.29
C ILE A 181 -7.65 -19.40 1.61
N ASN A 182 -7.36 -20.28 0.65
CA ASN A 182 -6.26 -21.24 0.71
C ASN A 182 -5.37 -21.15 -0.54
N ASN A 183 -4.29 -21.94 -0.57
CA ASN A 183 -3.34 -21.95 -1.69
C ASN A 183 -4.01 -22.20 -3.04
N LYS A 184 -4.97 -23.15 -3.12
CA LYS A 184 -5.67 -23.47 -4.37
C LYS A 184 -6.46 -22.27 -4.90
N MET A 185 -7.17 -21.56 -4.02
CA MET A 185 -7.92 -20.35 -4.40
C MET A 185 -6.97 -19.23 -4.84
N TRP A 186 -5.84 -19.07 -4.14
CA TRP A 186 -4.81 -18.11 -4.52
C TRP A 186 -4.22 -18.42 -5.90
N ASP A 187 -3.80 -19.66 -6.14
CA ASP A 187 -3.14 -20.07 -7.39
C ASP A 187 -4.08 -19.92 -8.59
N GLU A 188 -5.35 -20.33 -8.45
CA GLU A 188 -6.37 -20.18 -9.49
C GLU A 188 -6.64 -18.70 -9.82
N GLN A 189 -6.84 -17.87 -8.80
CA GLN A 189 -7.06 -16.43 -8.98
C GLN A 189 -5.84 -15.76 -9.61
N SER A 190 -4.64 -16.13 -9.15
CA SER A 190 -3.38 -15.57 -9.63
C SER A 190 -3.15 -15.89 -11.10
N ALA A 191 -3.40 -17.13 -11.52
CA ALA A 191 -3.30 -17.55 -12.91
C ALA A 191 -4.30 -16.79 -13.79
N ALA A 192 -5.56 -16.67 -13.36
CA ALA A 192 -6.60 -15.96 -14.09
C ALA A 192 -6.28 -14.47 -14.27
N VAL A 193 -5.75 -13.81 -13.23
CA VAL A 193 -5.36 -12.40 -13.27
C VAL A 193 -4.12 -12.18 -14.11
N SER A 194 -3.11 -13.04 -13.98
CA SER A 194 -1.87 -12.96 -14.77
C SER A 194 -2.12 -13.10 -16.26
N ALA A 195 -3.11 -13.91 -16.66
CA ALA A 195 -3.50 -14.05 -18.06
C ALA A 195 -4.18 -12.78 -18.63
N LYS A 196 -4.87 -12.01 -17.79
CA LYS A 196 -5.55 -10.76 -18.16
C LYS A 196 -4.62 -9.57 -18.17
N LEU A 197 -3.79 -9.44 -17.13
CA LEU A 197 -2.95 -8.26 -16.94
C LEU A 197 -1.68 -8.36 -17.79
N LYS A 198 -1.55 -7.45 -18.76
CA LYS A 198 -0.30 -7.23 -19.50
C LYS A 198 0.31 -5.91 -19.06
N GLN A 199 1.42 -5.98 -18.31
CA GLN A 199 2.18 -4.79 -17.94
C GLN A 199 2.87 -4.22 -19.18
N GLN A 200 2.40 -3.06 -19.63
CA GLN A 200 2.99 -2.32 -20.74
C GLN A 200 3.75 -1.12 -20.18
N ALA A 201 4.88 -0.78 -20.82
CA ALA A 201 5.61 0.42 -20.48
C ALA A 201 4.72 1.63 -20.73
N GLN A 202 4.52 2.43 -19.69
CA GLN A 202 3.72 3.64 -19.77
C GLN A 202 4.65 4.83 -19.83
N THR A 203 4.53 5.65 -20.87
CA THR A 203 5.13 6.98 -20.86
C THR A 203 4.19 7.88 -20.08
N LEU A 204 4.51 8.12 -18.80
CA LEU A 204 3.81 9.04 -17.91
C LEU A 204 4.77 10.17 -17.51
N SER A 205 4.49 11.40 -17.95
CA SER A 205 5.38 12.54 -17.77
C SER A 205 4.71 13.76 -17.13
N ALA A 206 3.39 13.89 -17.27
CA ALA A 206 2.63 14.99 -16.66
C ALA A 206 1.22 14.54 -16.28
N VAL A 207 0.74 15.04 -15.14
CA VAL A 207 -0.69 15.00 -14.78
C VAL A 207 -1.38 16.20 -15.44
N SER A 208 -2.18 15.91 -16.45
CA SER A 208 -2.90 16.86 -17.31
C SER A 208 -4.31 17.22 -16.81
N GLY A 209 -4.83 16.47 -15.84
CA GLY A 209 -6.12 16.73 -15.20
C GLY A 209 -6.25 15.94 -13.92
N ALA A 210 -6.97 16.48 -12.95
CA ALA A 210 -7.19 15.86 -11.66
C ALA A 210 -8.58 16.22 -11.15
N ARG A 211 -9.21 15.28 -10.45
CA ARG A 211 -10.44 15.49 -9.71
C ARG A 211 -10.36 14.72 -8.40
N ALA A 212 -10.74 15.36 -7.31
CA ALA A 212 -10.92 14.73 -6.01
C ALA A 212 -12.25 15.20 -5.44
N ASN A 213 -13.18 14.28 -5.22
CA ASN A 213 -14.45 14.52 -4.57
C ASN A 213 -14.36 14.13 -3.09
N VAL A 214 -15.35 14.56 -2.31
CA VAL A 214 -15.49 14.12 -0.92
C VAL A 214 -15.78 12.61 -0.88
N CYS A 215 -15.14 11.91 0.05
CA CYS A 215 -15.41 10.49 0.27
C CYS A 215 -16.85 10.26 0.76
N PHE A 216 -17.36 9.06 0.55
CA PHE A 216 -18.69 8.64 0.97
C PHE A 216 -18.65 7.17 1.39
N ASP A 217 -19.62 6.75 2.19
CA ASP A 217 -19.75 5.35 2.59
C ASP A 217 -20.18 4.49 1.38
N PRO A 218 -19.32 3.58 0.88
CA PRO A 218 -19.67 2.75 -0.25
C PRO A 218 -20.85 1.82 0.04
N TYR A 219 -21.17 1.53 1.31
CA TYR A 219 -22.26 0.66 1.74
C TYR A 219 -23.59 1.37 1.99
N GLU A 220 -23.62 2.72 2.01
CA GLU A 220 -24.87 3.50 2.13
C GLU A 220 -25.90 3.09 1.05
N ARG A 221 -25.40 2.74 -0.13
CA ARG A 221 -26.18 2.17 -1.23
C ARG A 221 -25.41 0.97 -1.78
N MET A 222 -26.11 -0.13 -2.02
CA MET A 222 -25.51 -1.37 -2.53
C MET A 222 -26.01 -1.67 -3.96
N PRO A 223 -25.68 -0.82 -4.96
CA PRO A 223 -26.18 -1.00 -6.32
C PRO A 223 -25.70 -2.30 -6.96
N TRP A 224 -24.60 -2.90 -6.50
CA TRP A 224 -24.13 -4.20 -7.00
C TRP A 224 -25.10 -5.35 -6.70
N LEU A 225 -26.03 -5.18 -5.76
CA LEU A 225 -27.09 -6.15 -5.48
C LEU A 225 -28.35 -5.95 -6.33
N THR A 226 -28.51 -4.78 -6.96
CA THR A 226 -29.81 -4.34 -7.51
C THR A 226 -29.75 -3.78 -8.93
N LYS A 227 -28.57 -3.43 -9.43
CA LYS A 227 -28.35 -2.79 -10.73
C LYS A 227 -27.28 -3.52 -11.51
N SER A 228 -27.30 -3.37 -12.83
CA SER A 228 -26.19 -3.77 -13.68
C SER A 228 -24.98 -2.84 -13.51
N PRO A 229 -23.75 -3.36 -13.61
CA PRO A 229 -22.56 -2.52 -13.62
C PRO A 229 -22.51 -1.65 -14.87
N LEU A 230 -21.71 -0.58 -14.80
CA LEU A 230 -21.29 0.15 -15.99
C LEU A 230 -20.56 -0.81 -16.93
N SER A 231 -20.91 -0.77 -18.21
CA SER A 231 -20.21 -1.53 -19.24
C SER A 231 -18.76 -1.06 -19.40
N TYR A 232 -17.92 -1.91 -19.99
CA TYR A 232 -16.50 -1.62 -20.21
C TYR A 232 -16.29 -0.29 -20.94
N ASP A 233 -17.07 0.00 -21.99
CA ASP A 233 -16.98 1.25 -22.75
C ASP A 233 -17.51 2.45 -21.96
N GLN A 234 -18.57 2.28 -21.17
CA GLN A 234 -19.05 3.35 -20.29
C GLN A 234 -17.98 3.76 -19.27
N VAL A 235 -17.25 2.80 -18.69
CA VAL A 235 -16.13 3.10 -17.79
C VAL A 235 -15.02 3.82 -18.55
N ARG A 236 -14.59 3.26 -19.69
CA ARG A 236 -13.48 3.81 -20.49
C ARG A 236 -13.73 5.23 -20.99
N LEU A 237 -14.96 5.52 -21.41
CA LEU A 237 -15.32 6.79 -22.05
C LEU A 237 -15.86 7.81 -21.04
N HIS A 238 -16.64 7.40 -20.05
CA HIS A 238 -17.47 8.31 -19.26
C HIS A 238 -17.18 8.32 -17.75
N LEU A 239 -16.33 7.43 -17.22
CA LEU A 239 -16.04 7.42 -15.77
C LEU A 239 -15.52 8.78 -15.25
N PRO A 240 -14.55 9.45 -15.92
CA PRO A 240 -14.11 10.78 -15.49
C PRO A 240 -15.25 11.81 -15.46
N GLU A 241 -16.15 11.78 -16.44
CA GLU A 241 -17.28 12.71 -16.55
C GLU A 241 -18.27 12.50 -15.40
N TYR A 242 -18.54 11.25 -15.03
CA TYR A 242 -19.37 10.95 -13.86
C TYR A 242 -18.75 11.48 -12.55
N LEU A 243 -17.43 11.37 -12.41
CA LEU A 243 -16.70 11.89 -11.25
C LEU A 243 -16.67 13.42 -11.23
N ASP A 244 -16.55 14.08 -12.38
CA ASP A 244 -16.63 15.55 -12.49
C ASP A 244 -18.01 16.07 -12.05
N GLN A 245 -19.07 15.31 -12.36
CA GLN A 245 -20.46 15.55 -11.93
C GLN A 245 -20.73 15.14 -10.48
N MET A 246 -19.70 14.76 -9.70
CA MET A 246 -19.84 14.30 -8.31
C MET A 246 -20.76 13.08 -8.14
N SER A 247 -20.90 12.25 -9.18
CA SER A 247 -21.63 10.99 -9.05
C SER A 247 -20.92 10.10 -8.03
N GLN A 248 -21.67 9.50 -7.10
CA GLN A 248 -21.14 8.49 -6.19
C GLN A 248 -20.88 7.18 -6.96
N ILE A 249 -19.63 6.95 -7.35
CA ILE A 249 -19.23 5.74 -8.07
C ILE A 249 -18.66 4.71 -7.11
N ARG A 250 -19.21 3.49 -7.12
CA ARG A 250 -18.70 2.37 -6.32
C ARG A 250 -17.95 1.41 -7.22
N TYR A 251 -16.77 1.00 -6.81
CA TYR A 251 -16.04 -0.09 -7.44
C TYR A 251 -16.19 -1.34 -6.61
N THR A 252 -16.46 -2.48 -7.26
CA THR A 252 -16.44 -3.79 -6.60
C THR A 252 -15.47 -4.75 -7.30
N ALA A 253 -14.78 -5.58 -6.53
CA ALA A 253 -14.02 -6.71 -7.06
C ALA A 253 -14.38 -7.97 -6.27
N GLU A 254 -14.93 -8.96 -6.98
CA GLU A 254 -15.22 -10.28 -6.44
C GLU A 254 -14.05 -11.22 -6.75
N LEU A 255 -13.36 -11.66 -5.72
CA LEU A 255 -12.15 -12.45 -5.84
C LEU A 255 -12.32 -13.83 -5.21
N TYR A 256 -11.44 -14.74 -5.61
CA TYR A 256 -11.30 -16.06 -5.01
C TYR A 256 -12.61 -16.84 -5.01
N ARG A 257 -13.20 -17.03 -6.19
CA ARG A 257 -14.51 -17.70 -6.36
C ARG A 257 -15.63 -17.00 -5.54
N GLN A 258 -15.63 -15.67 -5.55
CA GLN A 258 -16.63 -14.82 -4.87
C GLN A 258 -16.65 -14.95 -3.34
N THR A 259 -15.60 -15.51 -2.73
CA THR A 259 -15.51 -15.61 -1.26
C THR A 259 -15.07 -14.29 -0.64
N VAL A 260 -14.43 -13.41 -1.40
CA VAL A 260 -14.02 -12.07 -0.95
C VAL A 260 -14.60 -11.02 -1.88
N LEU A 261 -15.26 -10.02 -1.32
CA LEU A 261 -15.77 -8.84 -2.02
C LEU A 261 -15.05 -7.60 -1.49
N PHE A 262 -14.31 -6.93 -2.36
CA PHE A 262 -13.81 -5.58 -2.10
C PHE A 262 -14.82 -4.57 -2.63
N VAL A 263 -15.13 -3.55 -1.84
CA VAL A 263 -15.98 -2.42 -2.23
C VAL A 263 -15.25 -1.13 -1.89
N PHE A 264 -14.99 -0.30 -2.90
CA PHE A 264 -14.32 0.99 -2.73
C PHE A 264 -15.17 2.13 -3.28
N PRO A 265 -15.26 3.28 -2.60
CA PRO A 265 -15.76 4.49 -3.23
C PRO A 265 -14.69 5.00 -4.20
N ALA A 266 -15.05 5.14 -5.49
CA ALA A 266 -14.25 5.85 -6.47
C ALA A 266 -14.57 7.35 -6.38
N ILE A 267 -13.61 8.12 -5.91
CA ILE A 267 -13.81 9.50 -5.45
C ILE A 267 -13.11 10.52 -6.34
N GLY A 268 -12.32 10.09 -7.32
CA GLY A 268 -11.54 11.02 -8.11
C GLY A 268 -10.73 10.34 -9.20
N TYR A 269 -9.86 11.11 -9.83
CA TYR A 269 -8.89 10.58 -10.78
C TYR A 269 -7.70 11.53 -10.99
N HIS A 270 -6.61 10.96 -11.49
CA HIS A 270 -5.54 11.68 -12.20
C HIS A 270 -5.49 11.23 -13.66
N ARG A 271 -5.42 12.20 -14.58
CA ARG A 271 -5.22 11.97 -16.01
C ARG A 271 -3.78 12.31 -16.38
N TRP A 272 -3.01 11.29 -16.72
CA TRP A 272 -1.65 11.42 -17.22
C TRP A 272 -1.60 11.53 -18.74
N ASN A 273 -0.76 12.46 -19.23
CA ASN A 273 -0.42 12.62 -20.66
C ASN A 273 -1.62 12.67 -21.63
N SER A 274 -2.80 13.11 -21.14
CA SER A 274 -4.10 13.16 -21.84
C SER A 274 -4.89 11.85 -22.00
N SER A 275 -4.35 10.66 -21.70
CA SER A 275 -5.06 9.38 -21.96
C SER A 275 -5.05 8.38 -20.81
N SER A 276 -4.02 8.38 -19.96
CA SER A 276 -3.88 7.38 -18.91
C SER A 276 -4.60 7.84 -17.64
N ILE A 277 -5.75 7.25 -17.35
CA ILE A 277 -6.53 7.55 -16.15
C ILE A 277 -6.13 6.63 -15.01
N PHE A 278 -5.82 7.22 -13.86
CA PHE A 278 -5.73 6.53 -12.58
C PHE A 278 -6.91 6.99 -11.74
N VAL A 279 -7.80 6.07 -11.37
CA VAL A 279 -8.95 6.35 -10.53
C VAL A 279 -8.50 6.41 -9.08
N GLU A 280 -8.91 7.47 -8.39
CA GLU A 280 -8.75 7.58 -6.95
C GLU A 280 -9.87 6.80 -6.25
N VAL A 281 -9.48 5.85 -5.40
CA VAL A 281 -10.36 5.17 -4.47
C VAL A 281 -9.91 5.42 -3.04
N ASP A 282 -10.85 5.45 -2.10
CA ASP A 282 -10.53 5.51 -0.67
C ASP A 282 -10.55 4.10 -0.08
N TYR A 283 -9.40 3.63 0.42
CA TYR A 283 -9.25 2.37 1.14
C TYR A 283 -8.01 2.46 2.04
N GLU A 284 -8.21 2.79 3.32
CA GLU A 284 -7.15 3.21 4.23
C GLU A 284 -6.36 4.44 3.73
N GLY A 285 -7.06 5.32 2.99
CA GLY A 285 -6.53 6.52 2.34
C GLY A 285 -6.66 6.49 0.81
N SER A 286 -6.30 7.62 0.18
CA SER A 286 -6.38 7.79 -1.27
C SER A 286 -5.38 6.90 -2.02
N ARG A 287 -5.92 6.03 -2.88
CA ARG A 287 -5.17 5.15 -3.77
C ARG A 287 -5.54 5.43 -5.22
N TYR A 288 -4.55 5.68 -6.04
CA TYR A 288 -4.69 5.92 -7.47
C TYR A 288 -4.30 4.67 -8.25
N ILE A 289 -5.29 4.05 -8.88
CA ILE A 289 -5.17 2.77 -9.57
C ILE A 289 -5.48 2.96 -11.05
N PRO A 290 -4.69 2.39 -12.00
CA PRO A 290 -5.01 2.48 -13.42
C PRO A 290 -6.45 2.03 -13.71
N MET A 291 -7.23 2.90 -14.38
CA MET A 291 -8.63 2.67 -14.69
C MET A 291 -8.84 1.37 -15.48
N ALA A 292 -7.96 1.09 -16.44
CA ALA A 292 -8.00 -0.14 -17.23
C ALA A 292 -7.85 -1.38 -16.34
N THR A 293 -6.90 -1.37 -15.39
CA THR A 293 -6.71 -2.47 -14.43
C THR A 293 -7.94 -2.68 -13.55
N MET A 294 -8.60 -1.62 -13.09
CA MET A 294 -9.85 -1.76 -12.35
C MET A 294 -10.96 -2.35 -13.23
N ASN A 295 -11.11 -1.85 -14.46
CA ASN A 295 -12.14 -2.32 -15.38
C ASN A 295 -11.97 -3.79 -15.80
N ASP A 296 -10.73 -4.30 -15.82
CA ASP A 296 -10.42 -5.71 -16.13
C ASP A 296 -10.68 -6.67 -14.96
N LEU A 297 -10.64 -6.15 -13.73
CA LEU A 297 -10.63 -6.94 -12.49
C LEU A 297 -11.89 -6.80 -11.64
N GLY A 298 -12.78 -5.87 -11.99
CA GLY A 298 -13.98 -5.60 -11.22
C GLY A 298 -14.99 -4.77 -12.00
N HIS A 299 -15.88 -4.13 -11.26
CA HIS A 299 -17.06 -3.47 -11.81
C HIS A 299 -17.30 -2.12 -11.14
N PHE A 300 -17.75 -1.16 -11.94
CA PHE A 300 -18.16 0.16 -11.44
C PHE A 300 -19.68 0.30 -11.45
N TYR A 301 -20.24 0.94 -10.43
CA TYR A 301 -21.67 1.15 -10.24
C TYR A 301 -21.99 2.61 -9.89
N ARG A 302 -23.19 3.07 -10.29
CA ARG A 302 -23.77 4.38 -9.97
C ARG A 302 -24.92 4.28 -8.97
#